data_AF-A0A1M7YCT4-F1
#
_entry.id   AF-A0A1M7YCT4-F1
#
_cell.length_a   1.000
_cell.length_b   1.000
_cell.length_c   1.000
_cell.angle_alpha   90.00
_cell.angle_beta   90.00
_cell.angle_gamma   90.00
#
_symmetry.space_group_name_H-M   'P 1'
#
loop_
_entity.id
_entity.type
_entity.pdbx_description
1 polymer ?
#
loop_
_entity_poly.entity_id
_entity_poly.type
_entity_poly.pdbx_seq_one_letter_code
_entity_poly.pdbx_strand_id
1 'polypeptide(L)'
;MNKYIASLNGHATQGRKVSTAKANYSVSFASHLQEFSGRTSAQGTVGGSGDRILVGEIGRGRQTVSELLMHNRELKSSTWNILSSPVNRDRDYTRLVSGTKIYYNRQDGSLSWSGSPAVSVPKPVQVAAERPVLHETAAPVKFVEEKVSPEAVTSSTELGVISRQTPTISHLLKAHPEFGNDTWNIISSSVNNGKDFRRIPLGAVVTINPATREISWQGDGGRVAMAAAAETIPQSVALAAVKTSEPEKIEATEPAKRLTAAGEQASDLTEAVRPFFGKNYKDINCYELLVKGLERMNIPYSGKGGLFSKLTRMAKEQGLPANAYLNGEGVVKAAGSLVLSKNYPHTANWKRDAENLYEEMEPLLDKGQILSFSTRRRGHTGIVSQQEKQWTFINSGRLDNSLTKGSPRQGVGEENLREEIRNWFKLASKSGESLSVTLGTLGEGRMVTASNTIQPTFGPRRI
;
A
#
# COMPACT_ATOMS: atom_id res chain seq x y z
N MET A 1 -10.71 -11.96 81.92
CA MET A 1 -9.55 -11.10 82.21
C MET A 1 -9.64 -9.85 81.33
N ASN A 2 -9.82 -8.69 81.98
CA ASN A 2 -9.57 -7.26 81.61
C ASN A 2 -9.70 -6.84 80.13
N LYS A 3 -10.68 -6.01 79.70
CA LYS A 3 -10.95 -4.56 79.92
C LYS A 3 -9.75 -3.61 79.72
N TYR A 4 -9.87 -2.70 78.72
CA TYR A 4 -9.46 -1.26 78.59
C TYR A 4 -9.65 -0.91 77.08
N ILE A 5 -10.56 -0.06 76.57
CA ILE A 5 -10.95 1.36 76.73
C ILE A 5 -9.84 2.39 76.44
N ALA A 6 -10.10 3.21 75.39
CA ALA A 6 -9.80 4.65 75.13
C ALA A 6 -9.16 4.83 73.73
N SER A 7 -9.73 5.50 72.71
CA SER A 7 -10.40 6.82 72.56
C SER A 7 -9.44 7.97 72.22
N LEU A 8 -9.79 8.67 71.12
CA LEU A 8 -9.46 10.04 70.68
C LEU A 8 -8.12 10.31 69.96
N ASN A 9 -8.21 10.68 68.68
CA ASN A 9 -8.14 12.10 68.29
C ASN A 9 -8.53 12.32 66.83
N GLY A 10 -9.46 13.24 66.63
CA GLY A 10 -9.87 13.71 65.31
C GLY A 10 -8.89 14.74 64.77
N HIS A 11 -8.65 14.66 63.46
CA HIS A 11 -8.18 15.80 62.69
C HIS A 11 -9.20 16.14 61.61
N ALA A 12 -9.84 17.28 61.81
CA ALA A 12 -10.59 18.00 60.80
C ALA A 12 -9.65 18.35 59.64
N THR A 13 -9.86 17.72 58.48
CA THR A 13 -9.26 18.19 57.23
C THR A 13 -10.26 19.11 56.55
N GLN A 14 -9.83 20.37 56.41
CA GLN A 14 -10.54 21.45 55.74
C GLN A 14 -10.92 21.05 54.31
N GLY A 15 -12.19 21.28 53.97
CA GLY A 15 -12.71 21.14 52.62
C GLY A 15 -12.00 22.08 51.65
N ARG A 16 -11.14 21.51 50.79
CA ARG A 16 -10.59 22.21 49.63
C ARG A 16 -11.60 22.10 48.50
N LYS A 17 -12.34 23.18 48.25
CA LYS A 17 -13.16 23.35 47.03
C LYS A 17 -12.26 23.15 45.81
N VAL A 18 -12.43 22.03 45.11
CA VAL A 18 -11.84 21.83 43.79
C VAL A 18 -12.69 22.60 42.79
N SER A 19 -12.18 23.77 42.39
CA SER A 19 -12.70 24.53 41.25
C SER A 19 -12.53 23.68 40.00
N THR A 20 -13.65 23.30 39.37
CA THR A 20 -13.69 22.71 38.03
C THR A 20 -13.34 23.80 37.02
N ALA A 21 -12.04 23.99 36.76
CA ALA A 21 -11.59 24.75 35.61
C ALA A 21 -11.84 23.92 34.34
N LYS A 22 -12.89 24.28 33.61
CA LYS A 22 -13.09 23.83 32.22
C LYS A 22 -11.92 24.35 31.38
N ALA A 23 -10.97 23.48 31.08
CA ALA A 23 -9.92 23.74 30.11
C ALA A 23 -10.52 23.60 28.70
N ASN A 24 -11.04 24.71 28.16
CA ASN A 24 -11.31 24.83 26.74
C ASN A 24 -9.97 24.99 26.00
N TYR A 25 -9.39 23.88 25.57
CA TYR A 25 -8.30 23.87 24.59
C TYR A 25 -8.78 23.10 23.34
N SER A 26 -9.59 23.76 22.53
CA SER A 26 -9.72 23.42 21.11
C SER A 26 -8.95 24.46 20.30
N VAL A 27 -7.63 24.34 20.28
CA VAL A 27 -6.82 25.05 19.30
C VAL A 27 -6.78 24.16 18.08
N SER A 28 -7.38 24.61 16.98
CA SER A 28 -7.41 23.84 15.75
C SER A 28 -6.00 23.74 15.15
N PHE A 29 -5.73 22.64 14.46
CA PHE A 29 -4.46 22.40 13.77
C PHE A 29 -4.06 23.55 12.81
N ALA A 30 -5.02 24.35 12.34
CA ALA A 30 -4.77 25.52 11.51
C ALA A 30 -3.99 26.63 12.26
N SER A 31 -4.14 26.75 13.59
CA SER A 31 -3.45 27.78 14.39
C SER A 31 -1.95 27.49 14.53
N HIS A 32 -1.55 26.22 14.56
CA HIS A 32 -0.13 25.84 14.67
C HIS A 32 0.66 26.04 13.36
N LEU A 33 0.00 26.12 12.21
CA LEU A 33 0.67 26.38 10.93
C LEU A 33 1.03 27.86 10.74
N GLN A 34 0.31 28.79 11.36
CA GLN A 34 0.64 30.22 11.28
C GLN A 34 1.85 30.60 12.15
N GLU A 35 2.05 29.93 13.29
CA GLU A 35 3.16 30.23 14.20
C GLU A 35 4.54 29.81 13.64
N PHE A 36 4.56 28.80 12.77
CA PHE A 36 5.79 28.34 12.11
C PHE A 36 6.28 29.26 10.98
N SER A 37 5.44 30.20 10.52
CA SER A 37 5.73 31.07 9.39
C SER A 37 6.45 32.37 9.78
N GLY A 38 6.57 32.66 11.09
CA GLY A 38 6.88 34.01 11.58
C GLY A 38 8.29 34.25 12.13
N ARG A 39 9.20 33.28 12.14
CA ARG A 39 10.55 33.46 12.74
C ARG A 39 11.68 32.86 11.92
N THR A 40 12.20 33.65 10.98
CA THR A 40 13.66 33.71 10.74
C THR A 40 14.03 35.05 10.11
N SER A 41 14.83 35.83 10.83
CA SER A 41 15.31 37.17 10.49
C SER A 41 16.53 37.14 9.57
N ALA A 42 16.58 38.16 8.71
CA ALA A 42 17.70 38.85 8.07
C ALA A 42 19.16 38.42 8.38
N GLN A 43 19.93 38.10 7.33
CA GLN A 43 21.06 38.88 6.80
C GLN A 43 21.86 38.04 5.77
N GLY A 44 22.21 38.65 4.62
CA GLY A 44 23.20 38.11 3.69
C GLY A 44 22.77 38.15 2.21
N THR A 45 22.88 39.31 1.58
CA THR A 45 22.71 39.52 0.14
C THR A 45 23.85 38.85 -0.65
N VAL A 46 23.61 37.64 -1.15
CA VAL A 46 24.29 37.08 -2.33
C VAL A 46 23.21 36.50 -3.23
N GLY A 47 23.12 37.01 -4.46
CA GLY A 47 22.03 36.69 -5.39
C GLY A 47 21.87 35.20 -5.69
N GLY A 48 20.70 34.67 -5.35
CA GLY A 48 19.87 33.91 -6.30
C GLY A 48 20.25 32.47 -6.63
N SER A 49 20.55 31.62 -5.65
CA SER A 49 20.58 30.15 -5.85
C SER A 49 19.92 29.33 -4.73
N GLY A 50 19.32 29.98 -3.72
CA GLY A 50 18.80 29.30 -2.52
C GLY A 50 17.55 28.42 -2.76
N ASP A 51 16.82 28.64 -3.85
CA ASP A 51 15.54 27.96 -4.09
C ASP A 51 15.67 26.69 -4.94
N ARG A 52 16.86 26.40 -5.47
CA ARG A 52 17.10 25.24 -6.34
C ARG A 52 17.95 24.20 -5.64
N ILE A 53 17.38 23.02 -5.44
CA ILE A 53 18.09 21.85 -4.95
C ILE A 53 18.67 21.10 -6.16
N LEU A 54 19.96 20.86 -6.18
CA LEU A 54 20.54 19.87 -7.11
C LEU A 54 20.07 18.48 -6.67
N VAL A 55 19.22 17.85 -7.50
CA VAL A 55 18.71 16.51 -7.25
C VAL A 55 19.79 15.47 -7.50
N GLY A 56 20.55 15.64 -8.59
CA GLY A 56 21.66 14.78 -9.00
C GLY A 56 22.06 15.02 -10.46
N GLU A 57 22.89 14.12 -10.99
CA GLU A 57 23.36 14.17 -12.38
C GLU A 57 23.07 12.83 -13.06
N ILE A 58 22.54 12.87 -14.28
CA ILE A 58 22.24 11.67 -15.06
C ILE A 58 23.55 10.97 -15.43
N GLY A 59 23.84 9.81 -14.84
CA GLY A 59 25.05 9.04 -15.12
C GLY A 59 24.95 8.09 -16.33
N ARG A 60 26.11 7.60 -16.82
CA ARG A 60 26.21 6.60 -17.90
C ARG A 60 25.54 5.26 -17.56
N GLY A 61 25.36 4.97 -16.26
CA GLY A 61 24.73 3.76 -15.73
C GLY A 61 23.20 3.80 -15.62
N ARG A 62 22.53 4.69 -16.37
CA ARG A 62 21.07 4.91 -16.38
C ARG A 62 20.50 5.33 -15.02
N GLN A 63 20.85 6.53 -14.57
CA GLN A 63 20.08 7.19 -13.50
C GLN A 63 18.95 7.99 -14.15
N THR A 64 17.71 7.57 -13.93
CA THR A 64 16.50 8.31 -14.29
C THR A 64 16.24 9.46 -13.31
N VAL A 65 15.44 10.45 -13.71
CA VAL A 65 15.03 11.53 -12.78
C VAL A 65 14.33 10.96 -11.54
N SER A 66 13.52 9.90 -11.70
CA SER A 66 12.91 9.19 -10.58
C SER A 66 13.93 8.59 -9.62
N GLU A 67 14.97 7.93 -10.12
CA GLU A 67 16.01 7.36 -9.26
C GLU A 67 16.81 8.44 -8.54
N LEU A 68 17.15 9.53 -9.24
CA LEU A 68 17.81 10.69 -8.62
C LEU A 68 16.96 11.28 -7.49
N LEU A 69 15.64 11.40 -7.69
CA LEU A 69 14.71 11.85 -6.65
C LEU A 69 14.60 10.86 -5.49
N MET A 70 14.55 9.55 -5.75
CA MET A 70 14.48 8.51 -4.71
C MET A 70 15.76 8.42 -3.88
N HIS A 71 16.91 8.75 -4.46
CA HIS A 71 18.19 8.81 -3.75
C HIS A 71 18.44 10.16 -3.05
N ASN A 72 17.72 11.21 -3.44
CA ASN A 72 17.81 12.51 -2.80
C ASN A 72 17.22 12.45 -1.37
N ARG A 73 18.01 12.86 -0.36
CA ARG A 73 17.62 12.75 1.06
C ARG A 73 16.34 13.51 1.41
N GLU A 74 16.10 14.65 0.76
CA GLU A 74 14.97 15.54 1.04
C GLU A 74 13.74 15.19 0.20
N LEU A 75 13.94 14.80 -1.06
CA LEU A 75 12.83 14.64 -2.02
C LEU A 75 12.32 13.20 -2.18
N LYS A 76 13.02 12.19 -1.62
CA LYS A 76 12.66 10.76 -1.83
C LYS A 76 11.22 10.41 -1.46
N SER A 77 10.68 10.97 -0.38
CA SER A 77 9.30 10.70 0.06
C SER A 77 8.24 11.33 -0.85
N SER A 78 8.64 12.33 -1.64
CA SER A 78 7.76 13.11 -2.51
C SER A 78 8.01 12.82 -4.00
N THR A 79 8.85 11.83 -4.33
CA THR A 79 9.28 11.55 -5.71
C THR A 79 8.09 11.45 -6.67
N TRP A 80 7.09 10.65 -6.31
CA TRP A 80 5.94 10.44 -7.18
C TRP A 80 5.00 11.65 -7.25
N ASN A 81 4.90 12.44 -6.17
CA ASN A 81 4.13 13.69 -6.18
C ASN A 81 4.81 14.74 -7.07
N ILE A 82 6.14 14.83 -7.01
CA ILE A 82 6.94 15.75 -7.83
C ILE A 82 6.77 15.37 -9.30
N LEU A 83 6.91 14.09 -9.66
CA LEU A 83 6.83 13.65 -11.05
C LEU A 83 5.41 13.72 -11.63
N SER A 84 4.38 13.51 -10.82
CA SER A 84 2.97 13.58 -11.25
C SER A 84 2.36 14.98 -11.16
N SER A 85 3.09 15.98 -10.65
CA SER A 85 2.58 17.34 -10.52
C SER A 85 2.26 17.93 -11.90
N PRO A 86 1.25 18.80 -12.04
CA PRO A 86 0.90 19.42 -13.33
C PRO A 86 2.07 20.13 -14.03
N VAL A 87 3.03 20.66 -13.27
CA VAL A 87 4.21 21.37 -13.82
C VAL A 87 5.32 20.45 -14.34
N ASN A 88 5.26 19.16 -13.98
CA ASN A 88 6.31 18.17 -14.25
C ASN A 88 5.83 16.97 -15.07
N ARG A 89 4.55 16.57 -14.93
CA ARG A 89 4.02 15.33 -15.54
C ARG A 89 4.13 15.28 -17.07
N ASP A 90 4.12 16.46 -17.71
CA ASP A 90 4.16 16.61 -19.17
C ASP A 90 5.58 16.92 -19.68
N ARG A 91 6.61 16.83 -18.82
CA ARG A 91 8.01 17.06 -19.21
C ARG A 91 8.62 15.81 -19.85
N ASP A 92 9.40 16.02 -20.90
CA ASP A 92 10.12 14.95 -21.59
C ASP A 92 11.40 14.58 -20.85
N TYR A 93 11.30 13.59 -19.96
CA TYR A 93 12.45 13.03 -19.23
C TYR A 93 13.25 12.01 -20.06
N THR A 94 12.78 11.64 -21.25
CA THR A 94 13.39 10.57 -22.05
C THR A 94 14.61 11.03 -22.85
N ARG A 95 14.71 12.34 -23.11
CA ARG A 95 15.80 12.95 -23.91
C ARG A 95 16.99 13.40 -23.08
N LEU A 96 17.05 13.04 -21.80
CA LEU A 96 18.15 13.43 -20.92
C LEU A 96 19.40 12.60 -21.23
N VAL A 97 20.52 13.28 -21.46
CA VAL A 97 21.79 12.65 -21.78
C VAL A 97 22.66 12.50 -20.52
N SER A 98 23.65 11.61 -20.58
CA SER A 98 24.63 11.51 -19.50
C SER A 98 25.34 12.85 -19.29
N GLY A 99 25.49 13.27 -18.04
CA GLY A 99 26.05 14.57 -17.65
C GLY A 99 24.99 15.64 -17.39
N THR A 100 23.71 15.39 -17.68
CA THR A 100 22.64 16.35 -17.41
C THR A 100 22.36 16.46 -15.91
N LYS A 101 22.53 17.66 -15.33
CA LYS A 101 22.22 17.96 -13.92
C LYS A 101 20.75 18.29 -13.75
N ILE A 102 20.09 17.67 -12.80
CA ILE A 102 18.67 17.86 -12.49
C ILE A 102 18.53 18.75 -11.26
N TYR A 103 17.71 19.78 -11.36
CA TYR A 103 17.41 20.73 -10.29
C TYR A 103 15.92 20.72 -9.98
N TYR A 104 15.57 20.77 -8.70
CA TYR A 104 14.21 20.95 -8.21
C TYR A 104 14.08 22.34 -7.59
N ASN A 105 13.11 23.12 -8.06
CA ASN A 105 12.80 24.43 -7.49
C ASN A 105 11.77 24.28 -6.35
N ARG A 106 12.13 24.70 -5.15
CA ARG A 106 11.29 24.60 -3.95
C ARG A 106 10.05 25.49 -4.01
N GLN A 107 10.11 26.61 -4.73
CA GLN A 107 9.03 27.60 -4.75
C GLN A 107 7.83 27.14 -5.59
N ASP A 108 8.10 26.62 -6.79
CA ASP A 108 7.08 26.24 -7.76
C ASP A 108 6.95 24.73 -7.96
N GLY A 109 7.82 23.95 -7.31
CA GLY A 109 7.86 22.50 -7.42
C GLY A 109 8.31 21.98 -8.79
N SER A 110 8.89 22.84 -9.64
CA SER A 110 9.29 22.47 -10.99
C SER A 110 10.66 21.77 -11.04
N LEU A 111 10.78 20.80 -11.94
CA LEU A 111 12.05 20.20 -12.31
C LEU A 111 12.64 20.93 -13.52
N SER A 112 13.92 21.24 -13.44
CA SER A 112 14.71 21.83 -14.53
C SER A 112 16.04 21.11 -14.66
N TRP A 113 16.73 21.25 -15.78
CA TRP A 113 18.00 20.58 -15.99
C TRP A 113 18.96 21.36 -16.87
N SER A 114 20.26 21.09 -16.70
CA SER A 114 21.33 21.75 -17.45
C SER A 114 21.19 21.47 -18.95
N GLY A 115 21.24 22.51 -19.78
CA GLY A 115 21.13 22.42 -21.23
C GLY A 115 19.70 22.49 -21.78
N SER A 116 18.66 22.53 -20.92
CA SER A 116 17.33 22.93 -21.37
C SER A 116 17.26 24.45 -21.51
N PRO A 117 16.74 25.02 -22.61
CA PRO A 117 16.35 26.42 -22.61
C PRO A 117 15.37 26.64 -21.47
N ALA A 118 15.55 27.72 -20.72
CA ALA A 118 14.67 28.06 -19.61
C ALA A 118 13.25 28.25 -20.16
N VAL A 119 12.38 27.27 -19.94
CA VAL A 119 10.97 27.37 -20.32
C VAL A 119 10.36 28.44 -19.41
N SER A 120 10.12 29.63 -19.95
CA SER A 120 9.31 30.65 -19.30
C SER A 120 7.90 30.07 -19.16
N VAL A 121 7.46 29.90 -17.91
CA VAL A 121 6.08 29.48 -17.63
C VAL A 121 5.14 30.54 -18.23
N PRO A 122 4.20 30.18 -19.12
CA PRO A 122 3.22 31.15 -19.60
C PRO A 122 2.38 31.60 -18.40
N LYS A 123 2.31 32.93 -18.19
CA LYS A 123 1.38 33.52 -17.23
C LYS A 123 -0.04 33.03 -17.56
N PRO A 124 -0.84 32.56 -16.59
CA PRO A 124 -2.17 32.04 -16.87
C PRO A 124 -3.04 33.13 -17.49
N VAL A 125 -3.48 32.90 -18.73
CA VAL A 125 -4.44 33.75 -19.43
C VAL A 125 -5.81 33.56 -18.77
N GLN A 126 -6.36 34.64 -18.21
CA GLN A 126 -7.73 34.68 -17.73
C GLN A 126 -8.67 34.64 -18.94
N VAL A 127 -9.40 33.55 -19.12
CA VAL A 127 -10.42 33.44 -20.17
C VAL A 127 -11.75 33.88 -19.56
N ALA A 128 -12.22 35.04 -20.03
CA ALA A 128 -13.57 35.55 -19.78
C ALA A 128 -14.60 34.72 -20.56
N ALA A 129 -15.74 34.50 -19.91
CA ALA A 129 -16.86 33.72 -20.43
C ALA A 129 -17.75 34.58 -21.33
N GLU A 130 -18.06 34.10 -22.54
CA GLU A 130 -19.25 34.51 -23.29
C GLU A 130 -19.90 33.30 -24.01
N ARG A 131 -21.23 33.23 -23.90
CA ARG A 131 -22.18 32.37 -24.64
C ARG A 131 -22.89 33.25 -25.72
N PRO A 132 -23.86 32.73 -26.49
CA PRO A 132 -23.80 31.74 -27.58
C PRO A 132 -24.40 32.30 -28.89
N VAL A 133 -24.20 31.63 -30.03
CA VAL A 133 -24.99 31.90 -31.26
C VAL A 133 -25.50 30.59 -31.89
N LEU A 134 -26.72 30.68 -32.41
CA LEU A 134 -27.63 29.66 -32.92
C LEU A 134 -27.36 29.22 -34.38
N HIS A 135 -27.92 28.04 -34.68
CA HIS A 135 -28.36 27.47 -35.96
C HIS A 135 -27.33 27.07 -37.01
N GLU A 136 -27.29 25.76 -37.35
CA GLU A 136 -27.62 25.31 -38.70
C GLU A 136 -28.03 23.81 -38.74
N THR A 137 -29.00 23.52 -39.62
CA THR A 137 -29.70 22.26 -39.87
C THR A 137 -28.85 21.22 -40.60
N ALA A 138 -28.88 19.96 -40.14
CA ALA A 138 -28.26 18.82 -40.85
C ALA A 138 -29.31 17.79 -41.29
N ALA A 139 -29.22 17.38 -42.56
CA ALA A 139 -30.02 16.34 -43.21
C ALA A 139 -29.53 14.91 -42.84
N PRO A 140 -30.38 13.87 -42.95
CA PRO A 140 -30.03 12.53 -42.51
C PRO A 140 -29.21 11.76 -43.55
N VAL A 141 -28.01 11.33 -43.18
CA VAL A 141 -27.20 10.38 -43.96
C VAL A 141 -27.54 8.95 -43.55
N LYS A 142 -27.86 8.12 -44.56
CA LYS A 142 -28.22 6.71 -44.45
C LYS A 142 -27.05 5.87 -43.93
N PHE A 143 -27.33 5.05 -42.91
CA PHE A 143 -26.43 3.98 -42.47
C PHE A 143 -26.44 2.84 -43.50
N VAL A 144 -25.26 2.52 -44.03
CA VAL A 144 -24.99 1.28 -44.76
C VAL A 144 -24.44 0.28 -43.75
N GLU A 145 -25.14 -0.83 -43.60
CA GLU A 145 -24.75 -1.95 -42.74
C GLU A 145 -23.71 -2.80 -43.50
N GLU A 146 -22.43 -2.60 -43.19
CA GLU A 146 -21.33 -3.40 -43.73
C GLU A 146 -21.10 -4.64 -42.84
N LYS A 147 -21.45 -5.79 -43.40
CA LYS A 147 -21.31 -7.12 -42.79
C LYS A 147 -19.83 -7.54 -42.87
N VAL A 148 -19.06 -7.36 -41.80
CA VAL A 148 -17.66 -7.81 -41.74
C VAL A 148 -17.59 -9.18 -41.05
N SER A 149 -17.02 -10.14 -41.78
CA SER A 149 -16.74 -11.53 -41.38
C SER A 149 -15.62 -11.61 -40.33
N PRO A 150 -15.66 -12.52 -39.34
CA PRO A 150 -14.71 -12.52 -38.22
C PRO A 150 -13.49 -13.40 -38.52
N GLU A 151 -12.50 -12.84 -39.21
CA GLU A 151 -11.11 -13.34 -39.16
C GLU A 151 -10.17 -12.17 -38.88
N ALA A 152 -10.31 -11.58 -37.69
CA ALA A 152 -9.39 -10.55 -37.23
C ALA A 152 -8.15 -11.21 -36.64
N VAL A 153 -7.08 -11.24 -37.43
CA VAL A 153 -5.72 -11.49 -36.95
C VAL A 153 -5.40 -10.46 -35.87
N THR A 154 -5.44 -10.87 -34.59
CA THR A 154 -5.12 -10.00 -33.47
C THR A 154 -3.62 -9.72 -33.47
N SER A 155 -3.20 -8.62 -34.11
CA SER A 155 -1.82 -8.15 -34.04
C SER A 155 -1.51 -7.74 -32.60
N SER A 156 -0.82 -8.60 -31.87
CA SER A 156 -0.26 -8.24 -30.56
C SER A 156 0.94 -7.31 -30.73
N THR A 157 1.01 -6.26 -29.90
CA THR A 157 2.13 -5.31 -29.85
C THR A 157 3.16 -5.82 -28.83
N GLU A 158 4.44 -5.84 -29.19
CA GLU A 158 5.51 -6.21 -28.25
C GLU A 158 5.76 -5.08 -27.24
N LEU A 159 5.71 -5.40 -25.95
CA LEU A 159 6.07 -4.48 -24.86
C LEU A 159 7.58 -4.51 -24.56
N GLY A 160 8.21 -5.67 -24.81
CA GLY A 160 9.65 -5.90 -24.65
C GLY A 160 9.94 -7.19 -23.88
N VAL A 161 11.17 -7.32 -23.37
CA VAL A 161 11.66 -8.55 -22.73
C VAL A 161 11.86 -8.36 -21.22
N ILE A 162 11.45 -9.35 -20.42
CA ILE A 162 11.76 -9.38 -18.98
C ILE A 162 13.26 -9.64 -18.80
N SER A 163 13.96 -8.68 -18.21
CA SER A 163 15.41 -8.73 -18.02
C SER A 163 15.78 -8.30 -16.61
N ARG A 164 17.09 -8.31 -16.28
CA ARG A 164 17.55 -7.76 -15.00
C ARG A 164 17.29 -6.25 -14.89
N GLN A 165 17.23 -5.55 -16.03
CA GLN A 165 16.99 -4.11 -16.12
C GLN A 165 15.49 -3.76 -16.20
N THR A 166 14.67 -4.70 -16.68
CA THR A 166 13.21 -4.59 -16.79
C THR A 166 12.56 -5.80 -16.11
N PRO A 167 12.64 -5.89 -14.77
CA PRO A 167 12.32 -7.13 -14.06
C PRO A 167 10.82 -7.42 -13.95
N THR A 168 9.94 -6.48 -14.32
CA THR A 168 8.49 -6.65 -14.19
C THR A 168 7.73 -6.08 -15.39
N ILE A 169 6.52 -6.58 -15.61
CA ILE A 169 5.58 -6.04 -16.61
C ILE A 169 5.30 -4.56 -16.41
N SER A 170 5.18 -4.09 -15.16
CA SER A 170 4.94 -2.67 -14.89
C SER A 170 6.08 -1.78 -15.38
N HIS A 171 7.33 -2.28 -15.43
CA HIS A 171 8.44 -1.55 -16.04
C HIS A 171 8.27 -1.45 -17.56
N LEU A 172 7.92 -2.56 -18.22
CA LEU A 172 7.70 -2.59 -19.67
C LEU A 172 6.54 -1.69 -20.10
N LEU A 173 5.39 -1.78 -19.40
CA LEU A 173 4.23 -0.92 -19.66
C LEU A 173 4.55 0.56 -19.48
N LYS A 174 5.21 0.93 -18.37
CA LYS A 174 5.61 2.32 -18.11
C LYS A 174 6.56 2.88 -19.15
N ALA A 175 7.42 2.05 -19.73
CA ALA A 175 8.33 2.44 -20.80
C ALA A 175 7.64 2.53 -22.16
N HIS A 176 6.47 1.93 -22.33
CA HIS A 176 5.74 1.94 -23.59
C HIS A 176 4.97 3.27 -23.78
N PRO A 177 5.15 3.97 -24.92
CA PRO A 177 4.59 5.31 -25.13
C PRO A 177 3.05 5.35 -25.07
N GLU A 178 2.40 4.30 -25.57
CA GLU A 178 0.93 4.23 -25.62
C GLU A 178 0.31 3.79 -24.28
N PHE A 179 0.99 2.92 -23.52
CA PHE A 179 0.38 2.23 -22.39
C PHE A 179 0.89 2.71 -21.02
N GLY A 180 1.95 3.53 -20.98
CA GLY A 180 2.61 3.92 -19.74
C GLY A 180 1.69 4.62 -18.75
N ASN A 181 0.86 5.54 -19.23
CA ASN A 181 -0.09 6.29 -18.41
C ASN A 181 -1.21 5.41 -17.83
N ASP A 182 -1.44 4.23 -18.40
CA ASP A 182 -2.54 3.33 -18.02
C ASP A 182 -2.07 2.01 -17.41
N THR A 183 -0.77 1.91 -17.08
CA THR A 183 -0.10 0.70 -16.57
C THR A 183 -0.92 -0.05 -15.53
N TRP A 184 -1.42 0.66 -14.51
CA TRP A 184 -2.12 0.02 -13.40
C TRP A 184 -3.53 -0.45 -13.74
N ASN A 185 -4.24 0.27 -14.62
CA ASN A 185 -5.56 -0.17 -15.08
C ASN A 185 -5.44 -1.38 -16.01
N ILE A 186 -4.39 -1.44 -16.84
CA ILE A 186 -4.10 -2.60 -17.68
C ILE A 186 -3.80 -3.83 -16.82
N ILE A 187 -2.87 -3.71 -15.85
CA ILE A 187 -2.49 -4.82 -14.97
C ILE A 187 -3.68 -5.32 -14.12
N SER A 188 -4.52 -4.41 -13.64
CA SER A 188 -5.66 -4.75 -12.76
C SER A 188 -6.97 -5.06 -13.50
N SER A 189 -6.96 -5.04 -14.85
CA SER A 189 -8.14 -5.36 -15.65
C SER A 189 -8.56 -6.82 -15.48
N SER A 190 -9.84 -7.13 -15.69
CA SER A 190 -10.39 -8.48 -15.49
C SER A 190 -9.73 -9.54 -16.36
N VAL A 191 -9.24 -9.18 -17.55
CA VAL A 191 -8.51 -10.10 -18.45
C VAL A 191 -7.10 -10.43 -17.95
N ASN A 192 -6.54 -9.58 -17.08
CA ASN A 192 -5.15 -9.67 -16.61
C ASN A 192 -5.01 -9.99 -15.11
N ASN A 193 -6.03 -9.75 -14.27
CA ASN A 193 -5.88 -9.81 -12.81
C ASN A 193 -5.55 -11.22 -12.26
N GLY A 194 -5.86 -12.28 -13.03
CA GLY A 194 -5.57 -13.67 -12.65
C GLY A 194 -4.21 -14.18 -13.15
N LYS A 195 -3.47 -13.37 -13.91
CA LYS A 195 -2.18 -13.77 -14.48
C LYS A 195 -1.06 -13.64 -13.45
N ASP A 196 -0.22 -14.67 -13.31
CA ASP A 196 0.87 -14.66 -12.34
C ASP A 196 2.12 -13.94 -12.88
N PHE A 197 2.06 -12.61 -12.91
CA PHE A 197 3.14 -11.76 -13.40
C PHE A 197 4.46 -11.89 -12.63
N ARG A 198 4.47 -12.55 -11.46
CA ARG A 198 5.68 -12.78 -10.66
C ARG A 198 6.47 -14.00 -11.13
N ARG A 199 5.86 -14.89 -11.92
CA ARG A 199 6.47 -16.13 -12.41
C ARG A 199 6.98 -16.03 -13.85
N ILE A 200 7.05 -14.82 -14.40
CA ILE A 200 7.56 -14.62 -15.76
C ILE A 200 9.08 -14.79 -15.73
N PRO A 201 9.64 -15.74 -16.50
CA PRO A 201 11.07 -15.98 -16.49
C PRO A 201 11.84 -14.82 -17.12
N LEU A 202 13.09 -14.64 -16.67
CA LEU A 202 14.03 -13.76 -17.37
C LEU A 202 14.21 -14.26 -18.82
N GLY A 203 14.16 -13.34 -19.77
CA GLY A 203 14.21 -13.62 -21.20
C GLY A 203 12.84 -13.75 -21.87
N ALA A 204 11.73 -13.76 -21.12
CA ALA A 204 10.41 -13.82 -21.72
C ALA A 204 10.06 -12.53 -22.47
N VAL A 205 9.59 -12.66 -23.70
CA VAL A 205 9.03 -11.58 -24.51
C VAL A 205 7.59 -11.36 -24.09
N VAL A 206 7.26 -10.15 -23.66
CA VAL A 206 5.93 -9.74 -23.24
C VAL A 206 5.26 -8.97 -24.38
N THR A 207 4.04 -9.36 -24.71
CA THR A 207 3.20 -8.71 -25.71
C THR A 207 1.88 -8.27 -25.09
N ILE A 208 1.21 -7.30 -25.72
CA ILE A 208 -0.12 -6.83 -25.34
C ILE A 208 -1.01 -6.77 -26.59
N ASN A 209 -2.24 -7.27 -26.48
CA ASN A 209 -3.24 -7.05 -27.51
C ASN A 209 -3.81 -5.63 -27.32
N PRO A 210 -3.64 -4.68 -28.27
CA PRO A 210 -4.08 -3.29 -28.08
C PRO A 210 -5.61 -3.15 -27.97
N ALA A 211 -6.38 -4.06 -28.59
CA ALA A 211 -7.84 -4.02 -28.55
C ALA A 211 -8.41 -4.51 -27.21
N THR A 212 -7.88 -5.61 -26.67
CA THR A 212 -8.37 -6.21 -25.41
C THR A 212 -7.57 -5.77 -24.19
N ARG A 213 -6.40 -5.17 -24.41
CA ARG A 213 -5.36 -4.87 -23.40
C ARG A 213 -4.88 -6.09 -22.63
N GLU A 214 -5.08 -7.28 -23.19
CA GLU A 214 -4.60 -8.53 -22.61
C GLU A 214 -3.09 -8.64 -22.75
N ILE A 215 -2.40 -8.90 -21.65
CA ILE A 215 -0.95 -9.11 -21.61
C ILE A 215 -0.66 -10.61 -21.76
N SER A 216 0.20 -10.96 -22.70
CA SER A 216 0.70 -12.33 -22.90
C SER A 216 2.22 -12.33 -22.88
N TRP A 217 2.82 -13.49 -22.65
CA TRP A 217 4.27 -13.62 -22.74
C TRP A 217 4.67 -14.98 -23.29
N GLN A 218 5.77 -15.00 -24.04
CA GLN A 218 6.39 -16.20 -24.58
C GLN A 218 7.87 -16.22 -24.19
N GLY A 219 8.33 -17.37 -23.71
CA GLY A 219 9.71 -17.56 -23.30
C GLY A 219 9.86 -18.92 -22.65
N ASP A 220 10.54 -19.83 -23.36
CA ASP A 220 10.95 -21.09 -22.79
C ASP A 220 11.87 -20.79 -21.60
N GLY A 221 11.47 -21.25 -20.42
CA GLY A 221 12.29 -21.18 -19.22
C GLY A 221 13.63 -21.88 -19.46
N GLY A 222 14.64 -21.09 -19.87
CA GLY A 222 16.04 -21.50 -19.94
C GLY A 222 16.36 -22.57 -20.98
N ARG A 223 16.47 -22.20 -22.27
CA ARG A 223 17.24 -23.00 -23.23
C ARG A 223 17.66 -22.26 -24.51
N VAL A 224 18.39 -21.15 -24.39
CA VAL A 224 19.22 -20.66 -25.51
C VAL A 224 20.61 -20.25 -24.99
N ALA A 225 21.58 -21.11 -25.34
CA ALA A 225 23.00 -20.85 -25.57
C ALA A 225 23.86 -20.14 -24.49
N MET A 226 24.33 -20.90 -23.49
CA MET A 226 25.75 -20.83 -23.10
C MET A 226 26.47 -22.03 -23.73
N ALA A 227 26.88 -21.88 -24.99
CA ALA A 227 27.79 -22.78 -25.67
C ALA A 227 29.06 -22.00 -26.03
N ALA A 228 29.93 -21.83 -25.03
CA ALA A 228 31.38 -21.62 -25.20
C ALA A 228 32.03 -21.62 -23.81
N ALA A 229 33.09 -22.42 -23.66
CA ALA A 229 33.96 -22.57 -22.49
C ALA A 229 33.48 -23.48 -21.35
N ALA A 230 33.64 -24.79 -21.54
CA ALA A 230 34.31 -25.66 -20.56
C ALA A 230 34.61 -27.03 -21.21
N GLU A 231 35.85 -27.20 -21.67
CA GLU A 231 36.43 -28.51 -21.98
C GLU A 231 36.79 -29.26 -20.68
N THR A 232 36.28 -30.49 -20.59
CA THR A 232 36.98 -31.75 -20.26
C THR A 232 37.77 -31.87 -18.95
N ILE A 233 37.37 -32.82 -18.08
CA ILE A 233 38.16 -33.96 -17.49
C ILE A 233 37.17 -34.90 -16.73
N PRO A 234 37.38 -36.24 -16.67
CA PRO A 234 36.31 -37.26 -16.69
C PRO A 234 35.99 -37.99 -15.37
N GLN A 235 34.90 -38.76 -15.42
CA GLN A 235 34.35 -39.68 -14.41
C GLN A 235 35.21 -40.93 -14.13
N SER A 236 35.27 -41.33 -12.85
CA SER A 236 35.20 -42.71 -12.32
C SER A 236 35.09 -42.56 -10.78
N VAL A 237 34.42 -43.37 -9.94
CA VAL A 237 34.05 -44.80 -9.96
C VAL A 237 32.82 -44.99 -9.05
N ALA A 238 32.11 -46.10 -9.26
CA ALA A 238 30.92 -46.53 -8.52
C ALA A 238 31.23 -47.40 -7.28
N LEU A 239 30.15 -47.68 -6.53
CA LEU A 239 29.92 -48.72 -5.50
C LEU A 239 30.30 -48.41 -4.04
N ALA A 240 29.32 -48.34 -3.14
CA ALA A 240 28.83 -49.53 -2.44
C ALA A 240 27.69 -49.18 -1.45
N ALA A 241 26.74 -50.11 -1.35
CA ALA A 241 25.58 -50.09 -0.47
C ALA A 241 25.93 -50.46 0.97
N VAL A 242 25.25 -49.87 1.95
CA VAL A 242 25.09 -50.45 3.30
C VAL A 242 23.65 -50.25 3.76
N LYS A 243 22.97 -51.38 3.98
CA LYS A 243 21.72 -51.55 4.72
C LYS A 243 21.99 -51.37 6.21
N THR A 244 21.16 -50.61 6.92
CA THR A 244 20.91 -50.84 8.35
C THR A 244 19.59 -50.19 8.81
N SER A 245 18.63 -51.07 9.08
CA SER A 245 17.67 -51.10 10.20
C SER A 245 17.00 -49.82 10.73
N GLU A 246 15.66 -49.82 10.61
CA GLU A 246 14.66 -49.31 11.56
C GLU A 246 15.04 -49.54 13.05
N PRO A 247 14.57 -48.66 13.95
CA PRO A 247 13.39 -49.01 14.73
C PRO A 247 12.36 -47.87 14.96
N GLU A 248 11.08 -48.27 14.88
CA GLU A 248 10.09 -48.17 15.96
C GLU A 248 9.45 -46.80 16.32
N LYS A 249 8.26 -46.60 15.72
CA LYS A 249 6.97 -46.32 16.37
C LYS A 249 6.95 -45.37 17.59
N ILE A 250 6.50 -44.13 17.36
CA ILE A 250 5.70 -43.39 18.34
C ILE A 250 4.46 -42.81 17.64
N GLU A 251 3.30 -43.29 18.08
CA GLU A 251 1.98 -42.75 17.76
C GLU A 251 1.83 -41.32 18.29
N ALA A 252 1.56 -40.37 17.39
CA ALA A 252 0.96 -39.10 17.72
C ALA A 252 -0.28 -38.91 16.82
N THR A 253 -1.44 -39.11 17.43
CA THR A 253 -2.76 -38.82 16.89
C THR A 253 -2.93 -37.31 16.66
N GLU A 254 -2.89 -36.89 15.41
CA GLU A 254 -3.30 -35.57 14.94
C GLU A 254 -4.29 -35.77 13.77
N PRO A 255 -5.58 -35.36 13.87
CA PRO A 255 -6.46 -35.37 12.73
C PRO A 255 -6.21 -34.11 11.90
N ALA A 256 -5.21 -34.15 11.01
CA ALA A 256 -5.12 -33.23 9.88
C ALA A 256 -6.25 -33.54 8.89
N LYS A 257 -7.46 -33.08 9.25
CA LYS A 257 -8.67 -33.28 8.47
C LYS A 257 -8.70 -32.26 7.33
N ARG A 258 -8.45 -32.77 6.12
CA ARG A 258 -9.04 -32.34 4.83
C ARG A 258 -8.97 -30.83 4.52
N LEU A 259 -7.92 -30.44 3.79
CA LEU A 259 -8.00 -29.33 2.84
C LEU A 259 -8.96 -29.74 1.70
N THR A 260 -10.22 -29.32 1.77
CA THR A 260 -11.16 -29.44 0.66
C THR A 260 -10.87 -28.36 -0.38
N ALA A 261 -10.54 -28.80 -1.59
CA ALA A 261 -10.36 -27.99 -2.79
C ALA A 261 -11.71 -27.53 -3.40
N ALA A 262 -12.67 -27.13 -2.58
CA ALA A 262 -13.98 -26.66 -3.00
C ALA A 262 -14.43 -25.48 -2.11
N GLY A 263 -14.00 -24.28 -2.49
CA GLY A 263 -14.73 -23.01 -2.43
C GLY A 263 -15.63 -22.65 -1.25
N GLU A 264 -15.44 -23.14 -0.03
CA GLU A 264 -16.14 -22.58 1.12
C GLU A 264 -15.61 -21.17 1.39
N GLN A 265 -16.51 -20.19 1.22
CA GLN A 265 -16.22 -18.80 1.52
C GLN A 265 -15.98 -18.68 3.03
N ALA A 266 -14.83 -18.12 3.40
CA ALA A 266 -14.50 -17.88 4.80
C ALA A 266 -15.55 -16.96 5.44
N SER A 267 -16.01 -17.30 6.65
CA SER A 267 -17.05 -16.49 7.32
C SER A 267 -16.52 -15.15 7.81
N ASP A 268 -15.24 -15.10 8.16
CA ASP A 268 -14.55 -13.88 8.60
C ASP A 268 -13.08 -13.82 8.16
N LEU A 269 -12.44 -12.68 8.43
CA LEU A 269 -11.04 -12.44 8.05
C LEU A 269 -10.06 -13.39 8.73
N THR A 270 -10.35 -13.89 9.94
CA THR A 270 -9.46 -14.83 10.65
C THR A 270 -9.37 -16.16 9.90
N GLU A 271 -10.50 -16.67 9.42
CA GLU A 271 -10.53 -17.90 8.62
C GLU A 271 -9.92 -17.68 7.24
N ALA A 272 -10.20 -16.53 6.61
CA ALA A 272 -9.74 -16.22 5.26
C ALA A 272 -8.21 -16.20 5.16
N VAL A 273 -7.52 -15.73 6.20
CA VAL A 273 -6.06 -15.57 6.20
C VAL A 273 -5.29 -16.80 6.69
N ARG A 274 -5.94 -17.73 7.42
CA ARG A 274 -5.29 -18.93 7.99
C ARG A 274 -4.47 -19.75 7.01
N PRO A 275 -4.91 -20.01 5.76
CA PRO A 275 -4.11 -20.79 4.82
C PRO A 275 -2.80 -20.12 4.38
N PHE A 276 -2.54 -18.87 4.78
CA PHE A 276 -1.27 -18.19 4.55
C PHE A 276 -0.27 -18.34 5.71
N PHE A 277 -0.63 -19.01 6.81
CA PHE A 277 0.29 -19.19 7.94
C PHE A 277 1.60 -19.87 7.50
N GLY A 278 2.72 -19.37 8.02
CA GLY A 278 4.06 -19.86 7.69
C GLY A 278 4.62 -19.34 6.36
N LYS A 279 3.84 -18.59 5.55
CA LYS A 279 4.37 -17.93 4.34
C LYS A 279 5.42 -16.88 4.71
N ASN A 280 6.45 -16.75 3.89
CA ASN A 280 7.52 -15.79 4.14
C ASN A 280 7.01 -14.36 3.87
N TYR A 281 7.55 -13.38 4.60
CA TYR A 281 7.20 -11.97 4.41
C TYR A 281 7.51 -11.46 2.99
N LYS A 282 8.52 -12.02 2.32
CA LYS A 282 8.85 -11.69 0.93
C LYS A 282 7.75 -12.12 -0.06
N ASP A 283 6.93 -13.09 0.32
CA ASP A 283 5.85 -13.62 -0.54
C ASP A 283 4.51 -12.91 -0.28
N ILE A 284 4.27 -12.55 0.99
CA ILE A 284 3.04 -11.91 1.46
C ILE A 284 3.41 -10.95 2.61
N ASN A 285 3.34 -9.64 2.39
CA ASN A 285 3.48 -8.63 3.44
C ASN A 285 2.17 -8.40 4.23
N CYS A 286 2.19 -7.54 5.26
CA CYS A 286 1.04 -7.29 6.12
C CYS A 286 -0.20 -6.78 5.37
N TYR A 287 -0.02 -5.90 4.40
CA TYR A 287 -1.11 -5.36 3.61
C TYR A 287 -1.62 -6.37 2.57
N GLU A 288 -0.72 -7.11 1.92
CA GLU A 288 -1.07 -8.20 1.00
C GLU A 288 -1.84 -9.31 1.71
N LEU A 289 -1.50 -9.62 2.97
CA LEU A 289 -2.25 -10.58 3.79
C LEU A 289 -3.70 -10.14 3.95
N LEU A 290 -3.92 -8.86 4.28
CA LEU A 290 -5.26 -8.28 4.39
C LEU A 290 -6.00 -8.36 3.04
N VAL A 291 -5.37 -7.92 1.94
CA VAL A 291 -5.97 -7.95 0.60
C VAL A 291 -6.38 -9.37 0.21
N LYS A 292 -5.51 -10.37 0.42
CA LYS A 292 -5.83 -11.77 0.14
C LYS A 292 -6.94 -12.33 1.02
N GLY A 293 -7.01 -11.88 2.28
CA GLY A 293 -8.13 -12.19 3.17
C GLY A 293 -9.45 -11.64 2.62
N LEU A 294 -9.46 -10.37 2.22
CA LEU A 294 -10.64 -9.72 1.61
C LEU A 294 -11.10 -10.46 0.34
N GLU A 295 -10.18 -10.82 -0.54
CA GLU A 295 -10.48 -11.57 -1.78
C GLU A 295 -11.15 -12.91 -1.49
N ARG A 296 -10.68 -13.65 -0.47
CA ARG A 296 -11.28 -14.93 -0.04
C ARG A 296 -12.65 -14.79 0.62
N MET A 297 -12.99 -13.60 1.09
CA MET A 297 -14.32 -13.25 1.56
C MET A 297 -15.21 -12.70 0.43
N ASN A 298 -14.78 -12.81 -0.84
CA ASN A 298 -15.45 -12.25 -2.02
C ASN A 298 -15.63 -10.72 -1.96
N ILE A 299 -14.73 -10.01 -1.27
CA ILE A 299 -14.72 -8.55 -1.23
C ILE A 299 -13.82 -8.06 -2.38
N PRO A 300 -14.37 -7.38 -3.40
CA PRO A 300 -13.60 -6.98 -4.57
C PRO A 300 -12.59 -5.90 -4.20
N TYR A 301 -11.32 -6.29 -4.07
CA TYR A 301 -10.23 -5.36 -3.83
C TYR A 301 -9.79 -4.68 -5.13
N SER A 302 -9.57 -5.47 -6.18
CA SER A 302 -9.17 -5.01 -7.51
C SER A 302 -10.37 -4.81 -8.44
N GLY A 303 -10.13 -4.34 -9.67
CA GLY A 303 -11.15 -4.14 -10.69
C GLY A 303 -11.89 -2.81 -10.60
N LYS A 304 -12.71 -2.51 -11.63
CA LYS A 304 -13.49 -1.27 -11.72
C LYS A 304 -14.49 -1.19 -10.57
N GLY A 305 -14.36 -0.16 -9.74
CA GLY A 305 -15.21 0.01 -8.56
C GLY A 305 -14.76 -0.77 -7.32
N GLY A 306 -13.67 -1.54 -7.43
CA GLY A 306 -13.06 -2.26 -6.31
C GLY A 306 -12.51 -1.32 -5.23
N LEU A 307 -12.19 -1.91 -4.08
CA LEU A 307 -11.70 -1.17 -2.91
C LEU A 307 -10.44 -0.35 -3.22
N PHE A 308 -9.51 -0.87 -4.02
CA PHE A 308 -8.30 -0.16 -4.44
C PHE A 308 -8.62 1.18 -5.14
N SER A 309 -9.54 1.17 -6.12
CA SER A 309 -9.96 2.39 -6.82
C SER A 309 -10.63 3.38 -5.87
N LYS A 310 -11.41 2.89 -4.90
CA LYS A 310 -12.05 3.72 -3.88
C LYS A 310 -11.02 4.37 -2.96
N LEU A 311 -10.04 3.62 -2.47
CA LEU A 311 -8.98 4.11 -1.58
C LEU A 311 -8.10 5.16 -2.27
N THR A 312 -7.69 4.89 -3.51
CA THR A 312 -6.89 5.83 -4.31
C THR A 312 -7.67 7.11 -4.63
N ARG A 313 -8.97 7.01 -4.93
CA ARG A 313 -9.84 8.18 -5.11
C ARG A 313 -9.99 8.98 -3.81
N MET A 314 -10.22 8.33 -2.68
CA MET A 314 -10.30 8.99 -1.36
C MET A 314 -9.03 9.77 -1.04
N ALA A 315 -7.86 9.24 -1.40
CA ALA A 315 -6.59 9.94 -1.21
C ALA A 315 -6.52 11.19 -2.10
N LYS A 316 -6.84 11.02 -3.39
CA LYS A 316 -6.84 12.12 -4.37
C LYS A 316 -7.80 13.24 -4.00
N GLU A 317 -9.02 12.92 -3.57
CA GLU A 317 -10.03 13.90 -3.13
C GLU A 317 -9.56 14.75 -1.94
N GLN A 318 -8.59 14.26 -1.16
CA GLN A 318 -8.00 14.97 -0.03
C GLN A 318 -6.64 15.61 -0.36
N GLY A 319 -6.25 15.61 -1.63
CA GLY A 319 -4.93 16.11 -2.04
C GLY A 319 -3.76 15.27 -1.52
N LEU A 320 -4.01 14.02 -1.15
CA LEU A 320 -3.01 13.09 -0.64
C LEU A 320 -2.45 12.21 -1.79
N PRO A 321 -1.23 11.65 -1.62
CA PRO A 321 -0.70 10.65 -2.55
C PRO A 321 -1.67 9.49 -2.72
N ALA A 322 -1.81 8.94 -3.92
CA ALA A 322 -2.79 7.88 -4.22
C ALA A 322 -2.69 6.66 -3.30
N ASN A 323 -1.50 6.39 -2.74
CA ASN A 323 -1.25 5.28 -1.83
C ASN A 323 -1.50 5.60 -0.34
N ALA A 324 -1.90 6.83 0.02
CA ALA A 324 -2.05 7.27 1.41
C ALA A 324 -3.07 6.45 2.21
N TYR A 325 -4.08 5.88 1.53
CA TYR A 325 -5.10 5.02 2.13
C TYR A 325 -4.91 3.53 1.83
N LEU A 326 -3.78 3.11 1.24
CA LEU A 326 -3.48 1.70 0.99
C LEU A 326 -2.88 1.05 2.26
N ASN A 327 -3.65 1.08 3.34
CA ASN A 327 -3.33 0.52 4.66
C ASN A 327 -4.63 0.06 5.35
N GLY A 328 -4.55 -0.56 6.52
CA GLY A 328 -5.75 -1.05 7.21
C GLY A 328 -6.71 0.04 7.66
N GLU A 329 -6.22 1.23 8.05
CA GLU A 329 -7.08 2.38 8.39
C GLU A 329 -7.94 2.81 7.19
N GLY A 330 -7.32 2.90 6.00
CA GLY A 330 -8.04 3.21 4.77
C GLY A 330 -9.09 2.16 4.44
N VAL A 331 -8.76 0.87 4.58
CA VAL A 331 -9.71 -0.24 4.37
C VAL A 331 -10.91 -0.13 5.32
N VAL A 332 -10.67 0.09 6.62
CA VAL A 332 -11.73 0.30 7.61
C VAL A 332 -12.60 1.50 7.24
N LYS A 333 -11.98 2.63 6.86
CA LYS A 333 -12.71 3.84 6.46
C LYS A 333 -13.57 3.66 5.21
N ALA A 334 -13.09 2.86 4.27
CA ALA A 334 -13.74 2.67 2.97
C ALA A 334 -14.79 1.54 2.95
N ALA A 335 -14.56 0.45 3.67
CA ALA A 335 -15.37 -0.77 3.61
C ALA A 335 -15.90 -1.23 4.98
N GLY A 336 -15.52 -0.54 6.06
CA GLY A 336 -15.83 -0.95 7.42
C GLY A 336 -16.55 0.11 8.25
N SER A 337 -16.52 -0.16 9.56
CA SER A 337 -16.92 0.76 10.62
C SER A 337 -15.75 0.90 11.59
N LEU A 338 -15.50 2.14 12.02
CA LEU A 338 -14.47 2.45 12.99
C LEU A 338 -14.96 2.07 14.39
N VAL A 339 -14.20 1.24 15.11
CA VAL A 339 -14.49 0.84 16.50
C VAL A 339 -13.71 1.72 17.47
N LEU A 340 -12.41 1.90 17.21
CA LEU A 340 -11.52 2.73 18.02
C LEU A 340 -10.52 3.46 17.11
N SER A 341 -10.26 4.73 17.40
CA SER A 341 -9.13 5.46 16.83
C SER A 341 -8.48 6.31 17.91
N LYS A 342 -7.20 6.06 18.18
CA LYS A 342 -6.41 6.80 19.18
C LYS A 342 -5.12 7.30 18.56
N ASN A 343 -4.68 8.47 18.99
CA ASN A 343 -3.38 9.03 18.65
C ASN A 343 -2.62 9.40 19.93
N TYR A 344 -1.39 8.94 20.02
CA TYR A 344 -0.48 9.14 21.13
C TYR A 344 0.67 10.01 20.65
N PRO A 345 0.61 11.36 20.79
CA PRO A 345 1.61 12.27 20.26
C PRO A 345 2.97 12.17 20.96
N HIS A 346 2.98 11.63 22.18
CA HIS A 346 4.17 11.37 22.97
C HIS A 346 3.96 10.08 23.78
N THR A 347 4.83 9.10 23.59
CA THR A 347 4.80 7.83 24.32
C THR A 347 5.98 7.75 25.30
N ALA A 348 6.12 8.77 26.15
CA ALA A 348 7.21 8.80 27.14
C ALA A 348 7.06 7.68 28.18
N ASN A 349 5.82 7.40 28.60
CA ASN A 349 5.49 6.29 29.49
C ASN A 349 4.86 5.12 28.72
N TRP A 350 5.57 4.67 27.68
CA TRP A 350 5.08 3.70 26.70
C TRP A 350 4.50 2.42 27.29
N LYS A 351 5.01 1.96 28.45
CA LYS A 351 4.46 0.79 29.15
C LYS A 351 3.05 1.06 29.64
N ARG A 352 2.87 2.16 30.39
CA ARG A 352 1.56 2.54 30.94
C ARG A 352 0.57 2.85 29.83
N ASP A 353 1.00 3.56 28.80
CA ASP A 353 0.13 3.92 27.67
C ASP A 353 -0.34 2.67 26.89
N ALA A 354 0.54 1.67 26.74
CA ALA A 354 0.18 0.39 26.14
C ALA A 354 -0.84 -0.40 26.98
N GLU A 355 -0.63 -0.49 28.30
CA GLU A 355 -1.59 -1.16 29.19
C GLU A 355 -2.95 -0.45 29.20
N ASN A 356 -2.95 0.89 29.31
CA ASN A 356 -4.18 1.68 29.25
C ASN A 356 -4.93 1.45 27.93
N LEU A 357 -4.22 1.42 26.79
CA LEU A 357 -4.86 1.13 25.50
C LEU A 357 -5.43 -0.28 25.47
N TYR A 358 -4.70 -1.27 25.99
CA TYR A 358 -5.18 -2.66 25.99
C TYR A 358 -6.44 -2.81 26.83
N GLU A 359 -6.47 -2.26 28.05
CA GLU A 359 -7.64 -2.27 28.92
C GLU A 359 -8.86 -1.58 28.29
N GLU A 360 -8.64 -0.49 27.54
CA GLU A 360 -9.70 0.18 26.79
C GLU A 360 -10.16 -0.65 25.56
N MET A 361 -9.23 -1.30 24.88
CA MET A 361 -9.51 -2.09 23.67
C MET A 361 -10.18 -3.43 23.97
N GLU A 362 -9.74 -4.14 25.02
CA GLU A 362 -10.15 -5.51 25.34
C GLU A 362 -11.67 -5.75 25.31
N PRO A 363 -12.53 -4.92 25.93
CA PRO A 363 -13.97 -5.13 25.86
C PRO A 363 -14.60 -4.83 24.48
N LEU A 364 -13.85 -4.24 23.56
CA LEU A 364 -14.29 -3.89 22.20
C LEU A 364 -13.78 -4.88 21.14
N LEU A 365 -12.92 -5.81 21.53
CA LEU A 365 -12.30 -6.76 20.61
C LEU A 365 -13.31 -7.79 20.12
N ASP A 366 -13.24 -8.06 18.82
CA ASP A 366 -13.97 -9.13 18.16
C ASP A 366 -13.10 -9.77 17.08
N LYS A 367 -13.37 -11.04 16.77
CA LYS A 367 -12.64 -11.79 15.75
C LYS A 367 -12.86 -11.16 14.38
N GLY A 368 -11.81 -11.13 13.57
CA GLY A 368 -11.86 -10.63 12.20
C GLY A 368 -11.78 -9.11 12.10
N GLN A 369 -11.71 -8.38 13.22
CA GLN A 369 -11.43 -6.94 13.20
C GLN A 369 -10.05 -6.65 12.60
N ILE A 370 -9.95 -5.54 11.89
CA ILE A 370 -8.70 -5.01 11.37
C ILE A 370 -8.10 -4.08 12.42
N LEU A 371 -6.89 -4.39 12.87
CA LEU A 371 -6.11 -3.54 13.76
C LEU A 371 -4.89 -3.00 13.01
N SER A 372 -4.70 -1.69 13.05
CA SER A 372 -3.59 -1.00 12.40
C SER A 372 -2.84 -0.10 13.37
N PHE A 373 -1.51 -0.14 13.26
CA PHE A 373 -0.58 0.71 13.95
C PHE A 373 0.15 1.58 12.93
N SER A 374 0.26 2.87 13.19
CA SER A 374 0.94 3.81 12.31
C SER A 374 1.79 4.76 13.11
N THR A 375 3.04 4.93 12.69
CA THR A 375 3.91 6.04 13.08
C THR A 375 4.21 6.89 11.85
N ARG A 376 5.00 7.96 12.00
CA ARG A 376 5.38 8.81 10.85
C ARG A 376 6.09 8.02 9.74
N ARG A 377 6.89 7.02 10.10
CA ARG A 377 7.77 6.30 9.16
C ARG A 377 7.34 4.85 8.89
N ARG A 378 6.43 4.30 9.68
CA ARG A 378 6.09 2.88 9.63
C ARG A 378 4.59 2.69 9.80
N GLY A 379 4.07 1.67 9.16
CA GLY A 379 2.71 1.19 9.36
C GLY A 379 2.71 -0.31 9.44
N HIS A 380 1.73 -0.86 10.13
CA HIS A 380 1.47 -2.29 10.21
C HIS A 380 -0.01 -2.54 10.40
N THR A 381 -0.49 -3.61 9.78
CA THR A 381 -1.89 -3.99 9.82
C THR A 381 -1.97 -5.49 10.01
N GLY A 382 -2.93 -5.93 10.81
CA GLY A 382 -3.25 -7.34 10.99
C GLY A 382 -4.70 -7.52 11.40
N ILE A 383 -5.02 -8.76 11.74
CA ILE A 383 -6.38 -9.22 12.02
C ILE A 383 -6.43 -9.67 13.48
N VAL A 384 -7.41 -9.18 14.25
CA VAL A 384 -7.69 -9.63 15.60
C VAL A 384 -8.28 -11.04 15.56
N SER A 385 -7.75 -11.92 16.39
CA SER A 385 -8.17 -13.31 16.54
C SER A 385 -8.20 -13.69 18.03
N GLN A 386 -8.60 -14.91 18.34
CA GLN A 386 -8.59 -15.41 19.71
C GLN A 386 -8.24 -16.90 19.74
N GLN A 387 -7.28 -17.26 20.60
CA GLN A 387 -6.90 -18.64 20.89
C GLN A 387 -6.96 -18.88 22.40
N GLU A 388 -7.54 -19.99 22.84
CA GLU A 388 -7.57 -20.38 24.26
C GLU A 388 -8.05 -19.26 25.20
N LYS A 389 -9.03 -18.46 24.75
CA LYS A 389 -9.57 -17.26 25.44
C LYS A 389 -8.63 -16.05 25.53
N GLN A 390 -7.43 -16.14 24.94
CA GLN A 390 -6.51 -15.02 24.83
C GLN A 390 -6.68 -14.32 23.48
N TRP A 391 -6.73 -12.98 23.49
CA TRP A 391 -6.72 -12.19 22.27
C TRP A 391 -5.35 -12.26 21.58
N THR A 392 -5.39 -12.46 20.26
CA THR A 392 -4.23 -12.67 19.40
C THR A 392 -4.28 -11.75 18.19
N PHE A 393 -3.16 -11.65 17.50
CA PHE A 393 -2.99 -10.78 16.35
C PHE A 393 -2.35 -11.56 15.21
N ILE A 394 -3.12 -11.81 14.15
CA ILE A 394 -2.65 -12.44 12.93
C ILE A 394 -2.05 -11.36 12.04
N ASN A 395 -0.77 -11.45 11.71
CA ASN A 395 -0.11 -10.49 10.84
C ASN A 395 0.90 -11.16 9.90
N SER A 396 1.48 -10.36 9.00
CA SER A 396 2.72 -10.72 8.32
C SER A 396 3.80 -9.71 8.64
N GLY A 397 4.88 -10.14 9.27
CA GLY A 397 5.89 -9.24 9.77
C GLY A 397 7.01 -9.98 10.46
N ARG A 398 7.65 -9.30 11.41
CA ARG A 398 8.59 -9.93 12.32
C ARG A 398 7.79 -10.45 13.52
N LEU A 399 7.85 -11.76 13.76
CA LEU A 399 7.03 -12.43 14.76
C LEU A 399 7.78 -12.57 16.09
N ASP A 400 7.89 -11.47 16.84
CA ASP A 400 8.64 -11.42 18.10
C ASP A 400 7.87 -12.05 19.28
N ASN A 401 6.54 -12.21 19.16
CA ASN A 401 5.65 -12.78 20.18
C ASN A 401 4.79 -13.94 19.62
N SER A 402 5.36 -14.75 18.73
CA SER A 402 4.63 -15.84 18.06
C SER A 402 4.09 -16.89 19.02
N LEU A 403 2.82 -17.25 18.83
CA LEU A 403 2.17 -18.35 19.56
C LEU A 403 2.35 -19.71 18.88
N THR A 404 2.76 -19.72 17.61
CA THR A 404 2.94 -20.95 16.84
C THR A 404 4.38 -21.44 16.92
N LYS A 405 4.59 -22.61 17.55
CA LYS A 405 5.92 -23.23 17.67
C LYS A 405 6.51 -23.49 16.28
N GLY A 406 7.79 -23.14 16.09
CA GLY A 406 8.49 -23.33 14.82
C GLY A 406 8.14 -22.32 13.72
N SER A 407 7.38 -21.27 14.04
CA SER A 407 7.10 -20.20 13.08
C SER A 407 8.38 -19.54 12.57
N PRO A 408 8.42 -19.12 11.30
CA PRO A 408 9.53 -18.33 10.81
C PRO A 408 9.63 -17.03 11.63
N ARG A 409 10.86 -16.56 11.91
CA ARG A 409 11.07 -15.26 12.57
C ARG A 409 10.44 -14.08 11.82
N GLN A 410 10.22 -14.24 10.52
CA GLN A 410 9.62 -13.25 9.66
C GLN A 410 8.68 -13.90 8.64
N GLY A 411 7.41 -13.52 8.64
CA GLY A 411 6.38 -14.11 7.79
C GLY A 411 4.98 -13.94 8.36
N VAL A 412 4.03 -14.70 7.83
CA VAL A 412 2.65 -14.74 8.29
C VAL A 412 2.55 -15.65 9.51
N GLY A 413 2.01 -15.12 10.61
CA GLY A 413 1.76 -15.89 11.82
C GLY A 413 0.83 -15.17 12.78
N GLU A 414 0.69 -15.75 13.97
CA GLU A 414 -0.20 -15.26 15.01
C GLU A 414 0.58 -14.99 16.30
N GLU A 415 0.36 -13.82 16.89
CA GLU A 415 1.10 -13.30 18.02
C GLU A 415 0.18 -12.95 19.19
N ASN A 416 0.76 -12.85 20.39
CA ASN A 416 0.05 -12.28 21.55
C ASN A 416 -0.27 -10.80 21.28
N LEU A 417 -1.56 -10.43 21.27
CA LEU A 417 -1.99 -9.07 20.94
C LEU A 417 -1.50 -8.02 21.94
N ARG A 418 -1.53 -8.33 23.25
CA ARG A 418 -1.11 -7.41 24.31
C ARG A 418 0.38 -7.05 24.17
N GLU A 419 1.21 -8.06 23.95
CA GLU A 419 2.65 -7.87 23.74
C GLU A 419 2.96 -7.15 22.42
N GLU A 420 2.17 -7.38 21.37
CA GLU A 420 2.31 -6.64 20.11
C GLU A 420 2.00 -5.15 20.28
N ILE A 421 0.88 -4.81 20.93
CA ILE A 421 0.55 -3.42 21.25
C ILE A 421 1.71 -2.77 22.03
N ARG A 422 2.21 -3.45 23.05
CA ARG A 422 3.34 -2.98 23.85
C ARG A 422 4.61 -2.75 23.02
N ASN A 423 4.89 -3.61 22.04
CA ASN A 423 6.02 -3.43 21.11
C ASN A 423 5.88 -2.17 20.25
N TRP A 424 4.69 -1.85 19.75
CA TRP A 424 4.44 -0.62 18.98
C TRP A 424 4.63 0.65 19.81
N PHE A 425 4.16 0.68 21.05
CA PHE A 425 4.41 1.79 21.97
C PHE A 425 5.90 1.97 22.27
N LYS A 426 6.60 0.87 22.54
CA LYS A 426 8.06 0.89 22.74
C LYS A 426 8.80 1.42 21.52
N LEU A 427 8.39 0.98 20.32
CA LEU A 427 8.97 1.42 19.06
C LEU A 427 8.78 2.93 18.83
N ALA A 428 7.53 3.41 18.96
CA ALA A 428 7.19 4.82 18.82
C ALA A 428 7.99 5.69 19.80
N SER A 429 8.06 5.28 21.07
CA SER A 429 8.82 5.93 22.14
C SER A 429 10.30 6.03 21.82
N LYS A 430 10.92 4.91 21.43
CA LYS A 430 12.34 4.87 21.04
C LYS A 430 12.63 5.78 19.85
N SER A 431 11.68 5.93 18.94
CA SER A 431 11.83 6.77 17.75
C SER A 431 11.44 8.24 17.94
N GLY A 432 10.87 8.61 19.08
CA GLY A 432 10.31 9.95 19.31
C GLY A 432 9.15 10.29 18.38
N GLU A 433 8.36 9.29 17.98
CA GLU A 433 7.24 9.46 17.04
C GLU A 433 5.90 9.33 17.75
N SER A 434 4.89 9.96 17.17
CA SER A 434 3.50 9.68 17.54
C SER A 434 3.10 8.28 17.08
N LEU A 435 2.27 7.62 17.88
CA LEU A 435 1.64 6.35 17.52
C LEU A 435 0.14 6.56 17.30
N SER A 436 -0.36 6.18 16.14
CA SER A 436 -1.78 6.09 15.86
C SER A 436 -2.20 4.63 15.83
N VAL A 437 -3.32 4.32 16.51
CA VAL A 437 -3.91 2.98 16.57
C VAL A 437 -5.35 3.04 16.09
N THR A 438 -5.70 2.18 15.15
CA THR A 438 -7.04 2.08 14.57
C THR A 438 -7.54 0.64 14.68
N LEU A 439 -8.71 0.46 15.26
CA LEU A 439 -9.46 -0.79 15.29
C LEU A 439 -10.76 -0.61 14.52
N GLY A 440 -11.08 -1.54 13.61
CA GLY A 440 -12.32 -1.48 12.85
C GLY A 440 -12.85 -2.84 12.44
N THR A 441 -14.15 -2.88 12.18
CA THR A 441 -14.85 -4.05 11.63
C THR A 441 -15.11 -3.83 10.14
N LEU A 442 -15.14 -4.91 9.37
CA LEU A 442 -15.69 -4.85 8.00
C LEU A 442 -17.22 -4.78 8.09
N GLY A 443 -17.85 -4.00 7.23
CA GLY A 443 -19.31 -3.83 7.25
C GLY A 443 -19.98 -4.86 6.35
N GLU A 444 -20.73 -5.80 6.92
CA GLU A 444 -21.44 -6.88 6.20
C GLU A 444 -22.28 -6.37 5.01
N GLY A 445 -22.93 -5.19 5.15
CA GLY A 445 -23.81 -4.61 4.12
C GLY A 445 -23.16 -3.63 3.14
N ARG A 446 -21.94 -3.13 3.41
CA ARG A 446 -21.26 -2.17 2.50
C ARG A 446 -20.45 -2.84 1.39
N MET A 447 -20.38 -4.17 1.43
CA MET A 447 -19.58 -4.99 0.52
C MET A 447 -20.30 -5.27 -0.82
N VAL A 448 -21.64 -5.16 -0.85
CA VAL A 448 -22.45 -5.41 -2.06
C VAL A 448 -22.62 -4.16 -2.94
N THR A 449 -22.59 -2.96 -2.35
CA THR A 449 -22.86 -1.71 -3.08
C THR A 449 -21.74 -1.31 -4.04
N ALA A 450 -20.52 -1.84 -3.87
CA ALA A 450 -19.41 -1.62 -4.80
C ALA A 450 -19.65 -2.31 -6.17
N SER A 451 -20.47 -3.36 -6.21
CA SER A 451 -20.76 -4.13 -7.43
C SER A 451 -22.04 -3.70 -8.15
N ASN A 452 -22.98 -3.04 -7.46
CA ASN A 452 -24.34 -2.82 -7.98
C ASN A 452 -24.72 -1.37 -8.38
N THR A 453 -23.79 -0.41 -8.33
CA THR A 453 -24.11 0.99 -8.72
C THR A 453 -23.98 1.26 -10.24
N ILE A 454 -24.37 0.29 -11.08
CA ILE A 454 -24.62 0.51 -12.52
C ILE A 454 -25.91 -0.24 -12.89
N GLN A 455 -27.05 0.21 -12.36
CA GLN A 455 -28.31 0.03 -13.09
C GLN A 455 -28.62 1.34 -13.80
N PRO A 456 -28.64 1.37 -15.15
CA PRO A 456 -29.20 2.50 -15.87
C PRO A 456 -30.68 2.59 -15.50
N THR A 457 -31.09 3.69 -14.89
CA THR A 457 -32.50 4.04 -14.74
C THR A 457 -33.07 4.26 -16.14
N PHE A 458 -33.65 3.23 -16.74
CA PHE A 458 -34.53 3.39 -17.88
C PHE A 458 -35.82 4.04 -17.37
N GLY A 459 -35.96 5.33 -17.64
CA GLY A 459 -37.19 6.06 -17.38
C GLY A 459 -38.35 5.47 -18.19
N PRO A 460 -39.60 5.58 -17.69
CA PRO A 460 -40.76 4.99 -18.35
C PRO A 460 -40.96 5.59 -19.74
N ARG A 461 -41.02 4.73 -20.77
CA ARG A 461 -41.56 5.10 -22.08
C ARG A 461 -43.01 5.51 -21.88
N ARG A 462 -43.32 6.78 -22.16
CA ARG A 462 -44.70 7.21 -22.39
C ARG A 462 -45.18 6.55 -23.68
N ILE A 463 -46.31 5.87 -23.59
CA ILE A 463 -47.12 5.38 -24.71
C ILE A 463 -47.88 6.57 -25.29
#